data_AF-A0A7W3QMG2-F1
#
_entry.id   AF-A0A7W3QMG2-F1
#
_cell.length_a   1.000
_cell.length_b   1.000
_cell.length_c   1.000
_cell.angle_alpha   90.00
_cell.angle_beta   90.00
_cell.angle_gamma   90.00
#
_symmetry.space_group_name_H-M   'P 1'
#
loop_
_entity.id
_entity.type
_entity.pdbx_description
1 polymer ?
#
loop_
_entity_poly.entity_id
_entity_poly.type
_entity_poly.pdbx_seq_one_letter_code
_entity_poly.pdbx_strand_id
1 'polypeptide(L)'
;MLERIAPDQLSWFAAWAAASAERADGPPLPADYDRTIAVLHPGAEPATSDLTAPFLGPSSAEGHPSDGQKTVLERILLTTTGPDAPACLASYDADPGSGTDPILTSTGPGPASPPDDVVSPDSLGGPPVDDLAERVSGHIAYLLVAGPLQDLVYTSWEARWDYEQPVTMLWPADRSWCLSSDPDLSYTVLGCDHALAARLLAEPVLRARQM
;
A
#
# COMPACT_ATOMS: atom_id res chain seq x y z
N MET A 1 -2.59 9.21 -15.40
CA MET A 1 -4.04 8.97 -15.31
C MET A 1 -4.23 7.62 -14.67
N LEU A 2 -5.16 7.49 -13.72
CA LEU A 2 -5.45 6.21 -13.09
C LEU A 2 -6.19 5.29 -14.06
N GLU A 3 -5.98 4.00 -13.88
CA GLU A 3 -6.46 2.93 -14.74
C GLU A 3 -6.96 1.77 -13.89
N ARG A 4 -7.82 0.94 -14.49
CA ARG A 4 -8.23 -0.32 -13.87
C ARG A 4 -7.05 -1.27 -13.81
N ILE A 5 -6.90 -1.95 -12.68
CA ILE A 5 -5.82 -2.92 -12.50
C ILE A 5 -5.97 -4.10 -13.49
N ALA A 6 -4.86 -4.52 -14.08
CA ALA A 6 -4.85 -5.64 -15.01
C ALA A 6 -5.13 -6.99 -14.29
N PRO A 7 -5.81 -7.95 -14.93
CA PRO A 7 -6.19 -9.21 -14.29
C PRO A 7 -5.03 -10.02 -13.69
N ASP A 8 -3.84 -9.96 -14.31
CA ASP A 8 -2.64 -10.63 -13.81
C ASP A 8 -2.08 -9.98 -12.54
N GLN A 9 -2.15 -8.64 -12.44
CA GLN A 9 -1.75 -7.90 -11.25
C GLN A 9 -2.74 -8.09 -10.11
N LEU A 10 -4.04 -8.11 -10.42
CA LEU A 10 -5.10 -8.42 -9.47
C LEU A 10 -4.95 -9.85 -8.91
N SER A 11 -4.74 -10.84 -9.78
CA SER A 11 -4.56 -12.24 -9.37
C SER A 11 -3.33 -12.41 -8.48
N TRP A 12 -2.24 -11.70 -8.80
CA TRP A 12 -1.02 -11.69 -8.00
C TRP A 12 -1.25 -11.09 -6.61
N PHE A 13 -1.91 -9.93 -6.52
CA PHE A 13 -2.23 -9.32 -5.23
C PHE A 13 -3.20 -10.18 -4.41
N ALA A 14 -4.22 -10.77 -5.04
CA ALA A 14 -5.18 -11.64 -4.35
C ALA A 14 -4.50 -12.88 -3.73
N ALA A 15 -3.52 -13.48 -4.43
CA ALA A 15 -2.72 -14.56 -3.89
C ALA A 15 -1.88 -14.13 -2.69
N TRP A 16 -1.29 -12.92 -2.74
CA TRP A 16 -0.59 -12.33 -1.60
C TRP A 16 -1.52 -12.09 -0.42
N ALA A 17 -2.68 -11.47 -0.64
CA ALA A 17 -3.63 -11.14 0.42
C ALA A 17 -4.13 -12.40 1.15
N ALA A 18 -4.38 -13.48 0.40
CA ALA A 18 -4.73 -14.78 0.97
C ALA A 18 -3.58 -15.38 1.81
N ALA A 19 -2.34 -15.31 1.34
CA ALA A 19 -1.18 -15.83 2.06
C ALA A 19 -0.83 -15.00 3.31
N SER A 20 -1.01 -13.68 3.25
CA SER A 20 -0.79 -12.76 4.37
C SER A 20 -1.80 -12.97 5.50
N ALA A 21 -3.05 -13.31 5.16
CA ALA A 21 -4.10 -13.59 6.13
C ALA A 21 -3.74 -14.76 7.08
N GLU A 22 -2.94 -15.72 6.63
CA GLU A 22 -2.59 -16.91 7.40
C GLU A 22 -1.39 -16.71 8.36
N ARG A 23 -0.77 -15.51 8.41
CA ARG A 23 0.49 -15.27 9.14
C ARG A 23 0.34 -14.26 10.27
N ALA A 24 0.92 -14.60 11.43
CA ALA A 24 0.90 -13.74 12.62
C ALA A 24 2.05 -12.71 12.66
N ASP A 25 3.13 -12.92 11.90
CA ASP A 25 4.38 -12.15 11.99
C ASP A 25 4.50 -11.01 10.96
N GLY A 26 3.38 -10.55 10.42
CA GLY A 26 3.30 -9.53 9.38
C GLY A 26 3.33 -10.09 7.95
N PRO A 27 2.83 -9.33 6.97
CA PRO A 27 2.67 -9.84 5.62
C PRO A 27 4.06 -10.03 4.94
N PRO A 28 4.34 -11.21 4.37
CA PRO A 28 5.55 -11.42 3.60
C PRO A 28 5.52 -10.56 2.35
N LEU A 29 6.69 -10.09 1.88
CA LEU A 29 6.76 -9.55 0.54
C LEU A 29 6.40 -10.65 -0.48
N PRO A 30 5.57 -10.35 -1.49
CA PRO A 30 5.03 -11.35 -2.43
C PRO A 30 6.05 -11.99 -3.40
N ALA A 31 7.33 -11.61 -3.38
CA ALA A 31 8.34 -12.16 -4.27
C ALA A 31 9.71 -12.33 -3.59
N ASP A 32 10.53 -13.23 -4.15
CA ASP A 32 11.93 -13.42 -3.80
C ASP A 32 12.78 -12.27 -4.37
N TYR A 33 12.77 -11.13 -3.70
CA TYR A 33 13.65 -10.02 -4.02
C TYR A 33 15.09 -10.31 -3.55
N ASP A 34 16.08 -9.77 -4.26
CA ASP A 34 17.49 -9.88 -3.86
C ASP A 34 17.74 -9.35 -2.44
N ARG A 35 17.02 -8.29 -2.07
CA ARG A 35 17.14 -7.59 -0.79
C ARG A 35 15.77 -7.21 -0.25
N THR A 36 15.66 -7.31 1.07
CA THR A 36 14.52 -6.80 1.84
C THR A 36 15.02 -5.70 2.77
N ILE A 37 14.41 -4.52 2.68
CA ILE A 37 14.75 -3.33 3.44
C ILE A 37 13.57 -2.93 4.31
N ALA A 38 13.80 -2.73 5.60
CA ALA A 38 12.83 -2.11 6.51
C ALA A 38 13.14 -0.61 6.66
N VAL A 39 12.12 0.23 6.51
CA VAL A 39 12.14 1.68 6.79
C VAL A 39 11.37 1.88 8.09
N LEU A 40 12.10 2.19 9.16
CA LEU A 40 11.52 2.32 10.51
C LEU A 40 10.75 3.62 10.63
N HIS A 41 9.47 3.55 10.99
CA HIS A 41 8.65 4.74 11.22
C HIS A 41 9.16 5.54 12.44
N PRO A 42 8.72 6.79 12.62
CA PRO A 42 9.07 7.57 13.79
C PRO A 42 8.70 6.82 15.08
N GLY A 43 9.63 6.78 16.04
CA GLY A 43 9.42 6.08 17.32
C GLY A 43 9.64 4.56 17.29
N ALA A 44 9.78 3.95 16.11
CA ALA A 44 10.17 2.54 15.99
C ALA A 44 11.67 2.37 16.31
N GLU A 45 11.98 1.31 17.07
CA GLU A 45 13.33 0.90 17.46
C GLU A 45 13.54 -0.60 17.18
N PRO A 46 14.79 -1.05 16.93
CA PRO A 46 15.12 -2.47 16.86
C PRO A 46 14.73 -3.20 18.15
N ALA A 47 13.98 -4.31 18.06
CA ALA A 47 13.56 -5.07 19.24
C ALA A 47 14.74 -5.75 19.94
N THR A 48 15.80 -6.04 19.18
CA THR A 48 17.00 -6.70 19.67
C THR A 48 18.25 -6.14 18.99
N SER A 49 19.43 -6.56 19.46
CA SER A 49 20.70 -6.34 18.77
C SER A 49 20.81 -7.10 17.44
N ASP A 50 19.92 -8.06 17.21
CA ASP A 50 19.75 -8.75 15.93
C ASP A 50 18.90 -7.86 15.02
N LEU A 51 19.51 -7.42 13.93
CA LEU A 51 18.98 -6.40 13.02
C LEU A 51 17.95 -6.96 12.02
N THR A 52 17.65 -8.26 12.11
CA THR A 52 16.84 -9.03 11.16
C THR A 52 15.36 -9.18 11.54
N ALA A 53 14.88 -8.34 12.50
CA ALA A 53 13.50 -8.25 13.01
C ALA A 53 13.15 -9.20 14.19
N PRO A 54 12.06 -8.97 14.96
CA PRO A 54 11.05 -7.90 14.83
C PRO A 54 11.53 -6.51 15.29
N PHE A 55 10.83 -5.44 14.87
CA PHE A 55 11.03 -4.06 15.36
C PHE A 55 9.91 -3.70 16.35
N LEU A 56 10.25 -3.03 17.46
CA LEU A 56 9.29 -2.55 18.45
C LEU A 56 8.99 -1.08 18.18
N GLY A 57 7.73 -0.71 18.04
CA GLY A 57 7.32 0.70 17.94
C GLY A 57 6.14 1.00 18.87
N PRO A 58 5.79 2.29 19.04
CA PRO A 58 4.53 2.64 19.69
C PRO A 58 3.37 1.95 18.96
N SER A 59 2.30 1.65 19.69
CA SER A 59 1.11 0.96 19.18
C SER A 59 0.61 1.52 17.84
N SER A 60 -0.10 0.70 17.07
CA SER A 60 -0.69 0.92 15.73
C SER A 60 -1.41 2.26 15.46
N ALA A 61 -1.62 3.12 16.46
CA ALA A 61 -2.18 4.46 16.29
C ALA A 61 -1.17 5.51 15.75
N GLU A 62 0.13 5.22 15.70
CA GLU A 62 1.18 6.17 15.29
C GLU A 62 2.14 5.63 14.19
N GLY A 63 1.85 4.43 13.65
CA GLY A 63 2.74 3.65 12.77
C GLY A 63 2.70 4.01 11.29
N HIS A 64 3.00 5.26 10.94
CA HIS A 64 3.07 5.69 9.54
C HIS A 64 4.44 6.32 9.23
N PRO A 65 4.94 6.20 7.99
CA PRO A 65 6.12 6.95 7.58
C PRO A 65 5.88 8.45 7.79
N SER A 66 6.86 9.17 8.34
CA SER A 66 6.77 10.64 8.42
C SER A 66 6.73 11.27 7.02
N ASP A 67 6.23 12.51 6.90
CA ASP A 67 6.23 13.24 5.62
C ASP A 67 7.62 13.31 4.97
N GLY A 68 8.67 13.45 5.79
CA GLY A 68 10.06 13.42 5.32
C GLY A 68 10.46 12.05 4.74
N GLN A 69 9.99 10.96 5.35
CA GLN A 69 10.21 9.61 4.82
C GLN A 69 9.41 9.37 3.54
N LYS A 70 8.13 9.77 3.51
CA LYS A 70 7.28 9.69 2.31
C LYS A 70 7.92 10.42 1.14
N THR A 71 8.35 11.67 1.34
CA THR A 71 9.01 12.52 0.33
C THR A 71 10.29 11.89 -0.23
N VAL A 72 11.11 11.26 0.63
CA VAL A 72 12.36 10.64 0.18
C VAL A 72 12.11 9.29 -0.49
N LEU A 73 11.17 8.49 0.01
CA LEU A 73 10.76 7.24 -0.62
C LEU A 73 10.23 7.49 -2.02
N GLU A 74 9.25 8.38 -2.19
CA GLU A 74 8.67 8.67 -3.51
C GLU A 74 9.75 9.18 -4.48
N ARG A 75 10.64 10.07 -4.03
CA ARG A 75 11.75 10.57 -4.86
C ARG A 75 12.63 9.42 -5.34
N ILE A 76 13.00 8.50 -4.45
CA ILE A 76 13.83 7.34 -4.82
C ILE A 76 13.09 6.44 -5.82
N LEU A 77 11.82 6.11 -5.55
CA LEU A 77 11.04 5.21 -6.41
C LEU A 77 10.83 5.82 -7.80
N LEU A 78 10.47 7.11 -7.88
CA LEU A 78 10.27 7.84 -9.13
C LEU A 78 11.56 7.96 -9.94
N THR A 79 12.69 8.25 -9.29
CA THR A 79 13.97 8.38 -9.99
C THR A 79 14.61 7.03 -10.35
N THR A 80 14.23 5.94 -9.68
CA THR A 80 14.70 4.58 -10.02
C THR A 80 13.89 3.98 -11.17
N THR A 81 12.56 4.10 -11.09
CA THR A 81 11.63 3.41 -11.99
C THR A 81 11.22 4.29 -13.17
N GLY A 82 11.19 5.60 -12.97
CA GLY A 82 10.60 6.57 -13.88
C GLY A 82 9.18 6.97 -13.44
N PRO A 83 8.82 8.26 -13.55
CA PRO A 83 7.52 8.76 -13.09
C PRO A 83 6.32 8.21 -13.87
N ASP A 84 6.50 7.96 -15.17
CA ASP A 84 5.46 7.43 -16.06
C ASP A 84 5.45 5.90 -16.12
N ALA A 85 6.28 5.23 -15.32
CA ALA A 85 6.33 3.78 -15.30
C ALA A 85 4.98 3.21 -14.83
N PRO A 86 4.44 2.18 -15.49
CA PRO A 86 3.20 1.55 -15.09
C PRO A 86 3.38 0.88 -13.72
N ALA A 87 2.49 1.20 -12.80
CA ALA A 87 2.51 0.73 -11.43
C ALA A 87 1.09 0.40 -10.94
N CYS A 88 1.03 -0.26 -9.80
CA CYS A 88 -0.19 -0.66 -9.14
C CYS A 88 -0.07 -0.34 -7.65
N LEU A 89 -1.20 0.05 -7.06
CA LEU A 89 -1.31 0.41 -5.66
C LEU A 89 -2.47 -0.37 -5.04
N ALA A 90 -2.26 -0.84 -3.82
CA ALA A 90 -3.31 -1.29 -2.93
C ALA A 90 -3.36 -0.36 -1.71
N SER A 91 -4.56 0.03 -1.33
CA SER A 91 -4.81 0.85 -0.15
C SER A 91 -5.88 0.20 0.70
N TYR A 92 -5.75 0.28 2.03
CA TYR A 92 -6.76 -0.22 2.94
C TYR A 92 -8.07 0.54 2.78
N ASP A 93 -9.15 -0.17 2.50
CA ASP A 93 -10.48 0.41 2.45
C ASP A 93 -11.00 0.60 3.89
N ALA A 94 -10.84 1.83 4.41
CA ALA A 94 -11.14 2.20 5.79
C ALA A 94 -12.65 2.32 6.09
N ASP A 95 -13.50 2.36 5.06
CA ASP A 95 -14.95 2.37 5.21
C ASP A 95 -15.58 1.19 4.45
N PRO A 96 -15.52 -0.03 5.02
CA PRO A 96 -16.06 -1.17 4.32
C PRO A 96 -17.60 -1.14 4.17
N GLY A 97 -18.28 -0.18 4.82
CA GLY A 97 -19.73 -0.07 4.94
C GLY A 97 -20.39 1.06 4.15
N SER A 98 -19.68 2.04 3.58
CA SER A 98 -20.26 2.94 2.58
C SER A 98 -20.17 2.28 1.20
N GLY A 99 -21.29 1.67 0.81
CA GLY A 99 -21.35 0.73 -0.28
C GLY A 99 -20.84 1.25 -1.62
N THR A 100 -19.98 0.46 -2.25
CA THR A 100 -20.25 -0.08 -3.59
C THR A 100 -19.78 -1.54 -3.61
N ASP A 101 -20.74 -2.44 -3.81
CA ASP A 101 -20.51 -3.87 -3.98
C ASP A 101 -19.75 -4.15 -5.29
N PRO A 102 -18.84 -5.14 -5.31
CA PRO A 102 -18.98 -6.20 -6.30
C PRO A 102 -19.36 -7.50 -5.58
N ILE A 103 -20.67 -7.73 -5.41
CA ILE A 103 -21.21 -9.02 -5.00
C ILE A 103 -20.96 -10.01 -6.13
N LEU A 104 -19.88 -10.78 -6.01
CA LEU A 104 -19.87 -12.18 -6.40
C LEU A 104 -20.02 -13.05 -5.14
N THR A 105 -21.17 -12.91 -4.46
CA THR A 105 -21.62 -13.91 -3.50
C THR A 105 -23.06 -14.31 -3.78
N SER A 106 -23.21 -15.59 -4.11
CA SER A 106 -24.47 -16.26 -4.40
C SER A 106 -25.23 -16.56 -3.09
N THR A 107 -26.50 -16.14 -3.07
CA THR A 107 -27.68 -16.59 -2.29
C THR A 107 -27.72 -16.51 -0.75
N GLY A 108 -28.56 -15.60 -0.24
CA GLY A 108 -29.24 -15.69 1.07
C GLY A 108 -29.90 -14.36 1.51
N PRO A 109 -31.17 -14.30 1.98
CA PRO A 109 -31.91 -13.05 2.19
C PRO A 109 -31.60 -12.36 3.53
N GLY A 110 -31.52 -11.02 3.50
CA GLY A 110 -31.06 -10.13 4.60
C GLY A 110 -32.02 -9.94 5.79
N PRO A 111 -31.77 -8.91 6.63
CA PRO A 111 -32.70 -7.78 6.63
C PRO A 111 -32.11 -6.36 6.87
N ALA A 112 -32.72 -5.40 6.15
CA ALA A 112 -33.07 -3.98 6.40
C ALA A 112 -32.04 -2.90 6.84
N SER A 113 -31.85 -1.92 5.95
CA SER A 113 -31.14 -0.63 6.12
C SER A 113 -32.02 0.53 6.63
N PRO A 114 -31.43 1.63 7.15
CA PRO A 114 -32.01 2.99 7.16
C PRO A 114 -31.33 3.94 6.11
N PRO A 115 -31.87 5.15 5.84
CA PRO A 115 -31.72 5.85 4.56
C PRO A 115 -30.60 6.91 4.47
N ASP A 116 -30.25 7.19 3.21
CA ASP A 116 -29.28 8.12 2.62
C ASP A 116 -29.35 9.59 3.08
N ASP A 117 -28.19 10.27 3.03
CA ASP A 117 -27.99 11.55 2.32
C ASP A 117 -26.63 12.18 2.72
N VAL A 118 -25.62 12.15 1.83
CA VAL A 118 -24.74 13.31 1.49
C VAL A 118 -24.10 13.05 0.13
N VAL A 119 -24.51 13.80 -0.90
CA VAL A 119 -23.75 13.95 -2.15
C VAL A 119 -22.73 15.08 -1.95
N SER A 120 -21.44 14.79 -2.12
CA SER A 120 -20.39 15.80 -2.28
C SER A 120 -20.04 16.01 -3.76
N PRO A 121 -19.69 17.25 -4.16
CA PRO A 121 -19.57 17.64 -5.56
C PRO A 121 -18.23 17.26 -6.17
N ASP A 122 -18.34 16.57 -7.30
CA ASP A 122 -17.31 16.26 -8.29
C ASP A 122 -16.61 17.53 -8.82
N SER A 123 -15.29 17.47 -9.11
CA SER A 123 -14.66 18.04 -10.32
C SER A 123 -13.12 18.13 -10.23
N LEU A 124 -12.44 17.01 -10.52
CA LEU A 124 -11.12 17.01 -11.19
C LEU A 124 -11.10 15.96 -12.31
N GLY A 125 -12.05 16.04 -13.24
CA GLY A 125 -11.93 15.63 -14.65
C GLY A 125 -11.44 14.21 -15.00
N GLY A 126 -11.53 13.25 -14.08
CA GLY A 126 -11.29 11.82 -14.33
C GLY A 126 -12.48 11.00 -13.85
N PRO A 127 -12.63 9.73 -14.29
CA PRO A 127 -13.62 8.85 -13.70
C PRO A 127 -13.38 8.76 -12.18
N PRO A 128 -14.44 8.70 -11.35
CA PRO A 128 -14.30 8.49 -9.91
C PRO A 128 -13.41 7.27 -9.66
N VAL A 129 -12.55 7.34 -8.65
CA VAL A 129 -11.60 6.24 -8.34
C VAL A 129 -12.35 4.92 -8.16
N ASP A 130 -13.57 4.96 -7.64
CA ASP A 130 -14.48 3.83 -7.48
C ASP A 130 -14.80 3.09 -8.79
N ASP A 131 -14.83 3.78 -9.94
CA ASP A 131 -15.09 3.15 -11.26
C ASP A 131 -13.86 2.39 -11.83
N LEU A 132 -12.68 2.69 -11.28
CA LEU A 132 -11.39 2.13 -11.68
C LEU A 132 -10.85 1.13 -10.67
N ALA A 133 -11.22 1.28 -9.40
CA ALA A 133 -10.77 0.47 -8.31
C ALA A 133 -11.40 -0.92 -8.34
N GLU A 134 -10.57 -1.94 -8.11
CA GLU A 134 -11.06 -3.29 -7.81
C GLU A 134 -10.97 -3.52 -6.31
N ARG A 135 -12.04 -4.11 -5.74
CA ARG A 135 -12.10 -4.42 -4.31
C ARG A 135 -11.74 -5.87 -4.06
N VAL A 136 -10.70 -6.11 -3.27
CA VAL A 136 -10.29 -7.47 -2.87
C VAL A 136 -10.53 -7.64 -1.38
N SER A 137 -11.29 -8.67 -1.00
CA SER A 137 -11.54 -9.04 0.39
C SER A 137 -10.50 -10.06 0.88
N GLY A 138 -9.69 -9.67 1.86
CA GLY A 138 -8.92 -10.56 2.74
C GLY A 138 -9.46 -10.53 4.17
N HIS A 139 -8.60 -10.53 5.19
CA HIS A 139 -9.01 -10.13 6.55
C HIS A 139 -9.48 -8.66 6.61
N ILE A 140 -9.04 -7.84 5.66
CA ILE A 140 -9.42 -6.45 5.46
C ILE A 140 -9.75 -6.26 3.97
N ALA A 141 -10.57 -5.25 3.63
CA ALA A 141 -10.85 -4.86 2.25
C ALA A 141 -9.75 -3.94 1.70
N TYR A 142 -9.37 -4.12 0.44
CA TYR A 142 -8.40 -3.29 -0.26
C TYR A 142 -9.03 -2.65 -1.49
N LEU A 143 -8.66 -1.39 -1.74
CA LEU A 143 -8.87 -0.68 -2.99
C LEU A 143 -7.61 -0.82 -3.87
N LEU A 144 -7.76 -1.42 -5.05
CA LEU A 144 -6.66 -1.66 -5.99
C LEU A 144 -6.81 -0.82 -7.25
N VAL A 145 -5.74 -0.13 -7.65
CA VAL A 145 -5.72 0.77 -8.81
C VAL A 145 -4.39 0.63 -9.56
N ALA A 146 -4.40 0.88 -10.86
CA ALA A 146 -3.19 0.99 -11.68
C ALA A 146 -3.02 2.41 -12.23
N GLY A 147 -1.82 2.73 -12.71
CA GLY A 147 -1.53 4.03 -13.31
C GLY A 147 -0.02 4.31 -13.36
N PRO A 148 0.38 5.51 -13.83
CA PRO A 148 1.77 5.91 -13.77
C PRO A 148 2.21 6.10 -12.32
N LEU A 149 3.44 5.69 -11.99
CA LEU A 149 3.97 5.71 -10.62
C LEU A 149 3.83 7.07 -9.93
N GLN A 150 4.03 8.19 -10.65
CA GLN A 150 3.86 9.54 -10.10
C GLN A 150 2.45 9.83 -9.58
N ASP A 151 1.44 9.13 -10.07
CA ASP A 151 0.07 9.26 -9.61
C ASP A 151 -0.20 8.38 -8.38
N LEU A 152 0.62 7.36 -8.11
CA LEU A 152 0.39 6.35 -7.08
C LEU A 152 1.29 6.49 -5.84
N VAL A 153 2.31 7.33 -5.88
CA VAL A 153 3.14 7.62 -4.70
C VAL A 153 2.37 8.39 -3.64
N TYR A 154 2.83 8.32 -2.38
CA TYR A 154 2.18 8.87 -1.18
C TYR A 154 1.54 10.24 -1.39
N THR A 155 2.32 11.27 -1.74
CA THR A 155 1.81 12.64 -1.81
C THR A 155 0.70 12.81 -2.85
N SER A 156 0.85 12.20 -4.03
CA SER A 156 -0.18 12.25 -5.06
C SER A 156 -1.42 11.46 -4.64
N TRP A 157 -1.23 10.25 -4.13
CA TRP A 157 -2.33 9.35 -3.74
C TRP A 157 -3.16 9.94 -2.61
N GLU A 158 -2.52 10.31 -1.51
CA GLU A 158 -3.19 10.82 -0.31
C GLU A 158 -3.91 12.16 -0.58
N ALA A 159 -3.37 13.02 -1.46
CA ALA A 159 -4.01 14.28 -1.83
C ALA A 159 -5.34 14.13 -2.60
N ARG A 160 -5.73 12.92 -3.02
CA ARG A 160 -7.02 12.66 -3.66
C ARG A 160 -8.17 12.49 -2.68
N TRP A 161 -7.87 12.36 -1.39
CA TRP A 161 -8.83 12.00 -0.36
C TRP A 161 -8.89 13.12 0.69
N ASP A 162 -10.09 13.41 1.18
CA ASP A 162 -10.30 14.34 2.30
C ASP A 162 -10.05 13.69 3.68
N TYR A 163 -9.68 12.40 3.66
CA TYR A 163 -9.38 11.57 4.83
C TYR A 163 -8.13 10.73 4.56
N GLU A 164 -7.61 10.08 5.61
CA GLU A 164 -6.40 9.27 5.50
C GLU A 164 -6.65 7.99 4.71
N GLN A 165 -6.06 7.91 3.52
CA GLN A 165 -6.11 6.74 2.64
C GLN A 165 -4.67 6.24 2.40
N PRO A 166 -4.12 5.39 3.28
CA PRO A 166 -2.70 5.08 3.30
C PRO A 166 -2.28 4.20 2.13
N VAL A 167 -1.06 4.40 1.61
CA VAL A 167 -0.45 3.47 0.64
C VAL A 167 -0.06 2.19 1.38
N THR A 168 -0.85 1.13 1.22
CA THR A 168 -0.56 -0.16 1.85
C THR A 168 0.45 -0.95 1.06
N MET A 169 0.26 -1.08 -0.25
CA MET A 169 1.24 -1.67 -1.14
C MET A 169 1.38 -0.86 -2.40
N LEU A 170 2.59 -0.82 -2.92
CA LEU A 170 2.92 -0.16 -4.17
C LEU A 170 3.97 -1.00 -4.90
N TRP A 171 3.75 -1.27 -6.18
CA TRP A 171 4.68 -2.03 -7.01
C TRP A 171 4.60 -1.59 -8.48
N PRO A 172 5.70 -1.62 -9.24
CA PRO A 172 5.68 -1.44 -10.68
C PRO A 172 5.10 -2.69 -11.36
N ALA A 173 4.55 -2.54 -12.55
CA ALA A 173 3.92 -3.65 -13.30
C ALA A 173 4.91 -4.80 -13.60
N ASP A 174 6.21 -4.50 -13.72
CA ASP A 174 7.28 -5.47 -13.91
C ASP A 174 7.73 -6.16 -12.61
N ARG A 175 7.22 -5.72 -11.45
CA ARG A 175 7.52 -6.24 -10.11
C ARG A 175 9.00 -6.22 -9.76
N SER A 176 9.77 -5.28 -10.32
CA SER A 176 11.18 -5.08 -10.00
C SER A 176 11.42 -4.69 -8.52
N TRP A 177 10.41 -4.15 -7.85
CA TRP A 177 10.38 -3.92 -6.41
C TRP A 177 8.95 -3.98 -5.89
N CYS A 178 8.77 -4.09 -4.58
CA CYS A 178 7.47 -3.94 -3.93
C CYS A 178 7.64 -3.29 -2.58
N LEU A 179 6.84 -2.26 -2.33
CA LEU A 179 6.70 -1.58 -1.05
C LEU A 179 5.44 -2.11 -0.37
N SER A 180 5.55 -2.43 0.92
CA SER A 180 4.44 -2.80 1.80
C SER A 180 4.52 -2.01 3.10
N SER A 181 3.51 -1.21 3.40
CA SER A 181 3.35 -0.45 4.63
C SER A 181 2.06 -0.87 5.31
N ASP A 182 2.15 -1.83 6.22
CA ASP A 182 1.01 -2.30 6.98
C ASP A 182 0.76 -1.36 8.19
N PRO A 183 -0.48 -0.91 8.46
CA PRO A 183 -0.82 0.01 9.54
C PRO A 183 -0.59 -0.61 10.92
N ASP A 184 -0.60 -1.94 11.03
CA ASP A 184 -0.30 -2.63 12.29
C ASP A 184 1.22 -2.75 12.53
N LEU A 185 2.04 -2.40 11.54
CA LEU A 185 3.50 -2.43 11.64
C LEU A 185 4.08 -1.03 11.82
N SER A 186 5.09 -0.93 12.68
CA SER A 186 5.87 0.29 12.93
C SER A 186 6.97 0.53 11.88
N TYR A 187 6.88 -0.12 10.73
CA TYR A 187 7.86 -0.04 9.66
C TYR A 187 7.24 -0.36 8.30
N THR A 188 7.83 0.19 7.25
CA THR A 188 7.53 -0.15 5.86
C THR A 188 8.59 -1.11 5.34
N VAL A 189 8.19 -2.15 4.62
CA VAL A 189 9.09 -3.13 4.01
C VAL A 189 9.19 -2.86 2.51
N LEU A 190 10.41 -2.90 1.97
CA LEU A 190 10.67 -2.87 0.54
C LEU A 190 11.47 -4.09 0.10
N GLY A 191 10.91 -4.85 -0.83
CA GLY A 191 11.62 -5.85 -1.60
C GLY A 191 12.18 -5.22 -2.86
N CYS A 192 13.47 -5.37 -3.12
CA CYS A 192 14.11 -4.73 -4.25
C CYS A 192 15.43 -5.39 -4.68
N ASP A 193 15.99 -4.89 -5.78
CA ASP A 193 17.34 -5.25 -6.22
C ASP A 193 18.43 -4.57 -5.36
N HIS A 194 19.68 -4.94 -5.64
CA HIS A 194 20.85 -4.39 -4.97
C HIS A 194 21.02 -2.87 -5.13
N ALA A 195 20.65 -2.33 -6.29
CA ALA A 195 20.88 -0.92 -6.61
C ALA A 195 19.90 -0.03 -5.84
N LEU A 196 18.62 -0.39 -5.83
CA LEU A 196 17.59 0.30 -5.07
C LEU A 196 17.83 0.14 -3.55
N ALA A 197 18.20 -1.05 -3.08
CA ALA A 197 18.56 -1.28 -1.68
C ALA A 197 19.68 -0.33 -1.21
N ALA A 198 20.75 -0.19 -2.00
CA ALA A 198 21.85 0.71 -1.67
C ALA A 198 21.41 2.18 -1.58
N ARG A 199 20.50 2.63 -2.45
CA ARG A 199 19.94 3.98 -2.41
C ARG A 199 19.10 4.22 -1.16
N LEU A 200 18.25 3.26 -0.79
CA LEU A 200 17.42 3.34 0.41
C LEU A 200 18.28 3.42 1.69
N LEU A 201 19.29 2.55 1.80
CA LEU A 201 20.20 2.50 2.94
C LEU A 201 21.08 3.75 3.07
N ALA A 202 21.34 4.45 1.96
CA ALA A 202 22.16 5.66 1.96
C ALA A 202 21.42 6.92 2.48
N GLU A 203 20.09 6.89 2.57
CA GLU A 203 19.29 8.05 3.02
C GLU A 203 19.04 8.02 4.53
N PRO A 204 19.66 8.92 5.32
CA PRO A 204 19.55 8.86 6.78
C PRO A 204 18.13 9.07 7.30
N VAL A 205 17.33 9.89 6.61
CA VAL A 205 15.94 10.18 6.99
C VAL A 205 15.05 8.95 6.95
N LEU A 206 15.39 7.96 6.11
CA LEU A 206 14.62 6.72 6.02
C LEU A 206 14.84 5.82 7.24
N ARG A 207 15.93 6.00 7.99
CA ARG A 207 16.34 5.06 9.04
C ARG A 207 16.33 3.61 8.54
N ALA A 208 16.64 3.40 7.26
CA ALA A 208 16.49 2.12 6.58
C ALA A 208 17.47 1.06 7.11
N ARG A 209 17.05 -0.20 7.13
CA ARG A 209 17.83 -1.35 7.60
C ARG A 209 17.61 -2.54 6.67
N GLN A 210 18.62 -3.38 6.52
CA GLN A 210 18.45 -4.65 5.82
C GLN A 210 17.85 -5.68 6.78
N MET A 211 16.86 -6.44 6.31
CA MET A 211 16.28 -7.60 6.99
C MET A 211 16.99 -8.89 6.62
#